data_AF-A0A8J7RR02-F1
#
_entry.id   AF-A0A8J7RR02-F1
#
_cell.length_a   1.000
_cell.length_b   1.000
_cell.length_c   1.000
_cell.angle_alpha   90.00
_cell.angle_beta   90.00
_cell.angle_gamma   90.00
#
_symmetry.space_group_name_H-M   'P 1'
#
loop_
_entity.id
_entity.type
_entity.pdbx_description
1 polymer ?
#
loop_
_entity_poly.entity_id
_entity_poly.type
_entity_poly.pdbx_seq_one_letter_code
_entity_poly.pdbx_strand_id
1 'polypeptide(L)'
;MFGKFDLQRVFAALVVLFLVLVSGTHARGADEYRQMLQRGVEAGMDADGLETVISRARDRQIGPEQLDQLLTPAISLAEADLPYHSVLQKAMEGMAKRVPPDNIRNVLNQMTEGLNRSATIIDDWMQQERVRSSVISALGDRDEQIVIRQLRNQLLENTSYALQQDIGEDAIRNFLSHVISENVIDQSGLSSVASAVRAFPDLPTSRDDPASSNIILIRALKSGFSAGEIQQLPDALRSAKFRSEMPAEHIARGMNRQMEEGVPSEHILKNLFQGNVRGGPPGFAPPGLGGDGDEGRGRGRDRRPDEPPGGPPDDPPGGPPDSP
;
A
#
# COMPACT_ATOMS: atom_id res chain seq x y z
N MET A 1 37.63 -10.43 74.51
CA MET A 1 36.76 -9.25 74.31
C MET A 1 37.12 -8.62 72.96
N PHE A 2 36.63 -9.19 71.86
CA PHE A 2 36.75 -8.58 70.54
C PHE A 2 35.46 -7.79 70.29
N GLY A 3 35.62 -6.49 70.00
CA GLY A 3 34.57 -5.49 70.03
C GLY A 3 33.45 -5.78 69.05
N LYS A 4 32.22 -5.93 69.57
CA LYS A 4 30.96 -5.96 68.81
C LYS A 4 30.63 -4.62 68.12
N PHE A 5 31.56 -3.65 68.10
CA PHE A 5 31.28 -2.26 67.72
C PHE A 5 31.68 -1.86 66.29
N ASP A 6 32.36 -2.70 65.52
CA ASP A 6 32.79 -2.33 64.15
C ASP A 6 31.93 -2.90 63.02
N LEU A 7 31.26 -4.03 63.23
CA LEU A 7 30.48 -4.65 62.15
C LEU A 7 29.27 -3.79 61.73
N GLN A 8 28.66 -3.09 62.68
CA GLN A 8 27.48 -2.26 62.45
C GLN A 8 27.80 -0.96 61.71
N ARG A 9 29.02 -0.42 61.92
CA ARG A 9 29.49 0.80 61.23
C ARG A 9 29.92 0.49 59.79
N VAL A 10 30.57 -0.66 59.57
CA VAL A 10 30.93 -1.12 58.22
C VAL A 10 29.67 -1.43 57.40
N PHE A 11 28.66 -2.05 58.00
CA PHE A 11 27.40 -2.32 57.31
C PHE A 11 26.62 -1.04 56.97
N ALA A 12 26.55 -0.08 57.90
CA ALA A 12 25.92 1.21 57.63
C ALA A 12 26.64 2.00 56.53
N ALA A 13 27.97 2.00 56.50
CA ALA A 13 28.76 2.65 55.45
C ALA A 13 28.54 1.99 54.08
N LEU A 14 28.44 0.66 54.02
CA LEU A 14 28.14 -0.08 52.79
C LEU A 14 26.71 0.18 52.27
N VAL A 15 25.72 0.26 53.17
CA VAL A 15 24.33 0.58 52.80
C VAL A 15 24.21 2.01 52.27
N VAL A 16 24.90 2.98 52.88
CA VAL A 16 24.94 4.37 52.39
C VAL A 16 25.66 4.45 51.04
N LEU A 17 26.79 3.76 50.88
CA LEU A 17 27.51 3.72 49.60
C LEU A 17 26.67 3.06 48.49
N PHE A 18 25.94 1.99 48.80
CA PHE A 18 25.02 1.33 47.87
C PHE A 18 23.83 2.25 47.51
N LEU A 19 23.26 2.97 48.47
CA LEU A 19 22.19 3.96 48.23
C LEU A 19 22.65 5.13 47.35
N VAL A 20 23.87 5.63 47.56
CA VAL A 20 24.46 6.71 46.73
C VAL A 20 24.77 6.22 45.32
N LEU A 21 25.29 4.99 45.16
CA LEU A 21 25.56 4.41 43.85
C LEU A 21 24.27 4.11 43.06
N VAL A 22 23.20 3.66 43.72
CA VAL A 22 21.89 3.42 43.07
C VAL A 22 21.17 4.73 42.74
N SER A 23 21.35 5.79 43.55
CA SER A 23 20.70 7.08 43.31
C SER A 23 21.36 7.88 42.18
N GLY A 24 22.67 7.75 41.97
CA GLY A 24 23.40 8.45 40.89
C GLY A 24 23.04 8.00 39.47
N THR A 25 22.59 6.75 39.29
CA THR A 25 22.22 6.21 37.98
C THR A 25 20.83 6.62 37.53
N HIS A 26 19.90 6.86 38.46
CA HIS A 26 18.52 7.25 38.13
C HIS A 26 18.40 8.71 37.66
N ALA A 27 19.25 9.61 38.15
CA ALA A 27 19.21 11.02 37.75
C ALA A 27 19.68 11.24 36.30
N ARG A 28 20.73 10.53 35.84
CA ARG A 28 21.27 10.67 34.48
C ARG A 28 20.28 10.26 33.40
N GLY A 29 19.59 9.12 33.58
CA GLY A 29 18.62 8.65 32.58
C GLY A 29 17.44 9.61 32.40
N ALA A 30 16.99 10.28 33.46
CA ALA A 30 15.89 11.25 33.37
C ALA A 30 16.26 12.49 32.54
N ASP A 31 17.51 12.97 32.63
CA ASP A 31 17.98 14.12 31.87
C ASP A 31 18.16 13.79 30.38
N GLU A 32 18.61 12.57 30.06
CA GLU A 32 18.76 12.10 28.67
C GLU A 32 17.41 12.02 27.94
N TYR A 33 16.36 11.51 28.59
CA TYR A 33 15.02 11.50 28.01
C TYR A 33 14.45 12.91 27.77
N ARG A 34 14.75 13.87 28.66
CA ARG A 34 14.32 15.27 28.45
C ARG A 34 15.02 15.90 27.26
N GLN A 35 16.32 15.67 27.10
CA GLN A 35 17.07 16.17 25.94
C GLN A 35 16.53 15.60 24.63
N MET A 36 16.14 14.32 24.62
CA MET A 36 15.55 13.67 23.46
C MET A 36 14.16 14.24 23.12
N LEU A 37 13.31 14.44 24.13
CA LEU A 37 12.02 15.11 23.97
C LEU A 37 12.22 16.50 23.38
N GLN A 38 13.12 17.29 23.95
CA GLN A 38 13.43 18.63 23.49
C GLN A 38 13.89 18.63 22.03
N ARG A 39 14.86 17.78 21.67
CA ARG A 39 15.35 17.68 20.29
C ARG A 39 14.23 17.32 19.31
N GLY A 40 13.36 16.36 19.66
CA GLY A 40 12.24 15.98 18.81
C GLY A 40 11.22 17.11 18.64
N VAL A 41 10.89 17.84 19.70
CA VAL A 41 9.98 19.00 19.63
C VAL A 41 10.61 20.14 18.83
N GLU A 42 11.90 20.42 19.01
CA GLU A 42 12.65 21.41 18.22
C GLU A 42 12.70 21.04 16.73
N ALA A 43 12.73 19.75 16.41
CA ALA A 43 12.62 19.22 15.05
C ALA A 43 11.17 19.30 14.48
N GLY A 44 10.18 19.76 15.26
CA GLY A 44 8.79 19.88 14.81
C GLY A 44 7.94 18.63 15.03
N MET A 45 8.37 17.69 15.87
CA MET A 45 7.56 16.53 16.25
C MET A 45 6.50 16.89 17.30
N ASP A 46 5.42 16.11 17.33
CA ASP A 46 4.36 16.22 18.34
C ASP A 46 4.87 15.84 19.73
N ALA A 47 4.79 16.79 20.67
CA ALA A 47 5.31 16.63 22.03
C ALA A 47 4.59 15.51 22.80
N ASP A 48 3.25 15.46 22.74
CA ASP A 48 2.44 14.47 23.43
C ASP A 48 2.72 13.04 22.91
N GLY A 49 2.86 12.92 21.59
CA GLY A 49 3.28 11.70 20.92
C GLY A 49 4.66 11.23 21.38
N LEU A 50 5.65 12.13 21.44
CA LEU A 50 7.01 11.82 21.90
C LEU A 50 7.04 11.42 23.38
N GLU A 51 6.32 12.12 24.25
CA GLU A 51 6.21 11.76 25.67
C GLU A 51 5.61 10.37 25.84
N THR A 52 4.59 10.04 25.04
CA THR A 52 3.97 8.70 25.02
C THR A 52 4.99 7.63 24.62
N VAL A 53 5.81 7.91 23.60
CA VAL A 53 6.86 7.00 23.13
C VAL A 53 7.93 6.79 24.21
N ILE A 54 8.43 7.86 24.81
CA ILE A 54 9.41 7.82 25.90
C ILE A 54 8.86 7.06 27.10
N SER A 55 7.61 7.30 27.49
CA SER A 55 7.01 6.59 28.61
C SER A 55 6.93 5.09 28.36
N ARG A 56 6.45 4.68 27.18
CA ARG A 56 6.37 3.26 26.79
C ARG A 56 7.74 2.60 26.68
N ALA A 57 8.75 3.33 26.25
CA ALA A 57 10.12 2.83 26.19
C ALA A 57 10.66 2.53 27.60
N ARG A 58 10.44 3.45 28.57
CA ARG A 58 10.80 3.24 29.98
C ARG A 58 10.08 2.04 30.59
N ASP A 59 8.78 1.89 30.35
CA ASP A 59 8.00 0.75 30.85
C ASP A 59 8.51 -0.59 30.33
N ARG A 60 9.13 -0.58 29.15
CA ARG A 60 9.76 -1.74 28.51
C ARG A 60 11.26 -1.87 28.81
N GLN A 61 11.78 -1.05 29.71
CA GLN A 61 13.18 -1.05 30.13
C GLN A 61 14.16 -0.82 28.95
N ILE A 62 13.72 -0.06 27.95
CA ILE A 62 14.58 0.36 26.84
C ILE A 62 15.45 1.50 27.37
N GLY A 63 16.76 1.37 27.22
CA GLY A 63 17.70 2.39 27.66
C GLY A 63 17.59 3.67 26.82
N PRO A 64 17.94 4.83 27.39
CA PRO A 64 17.89 6.12 26.68
C PRO A 64 18.73 6.13 25.42
N GLU A 65 19.96 5.61 25.44
CA GLU A 65 20.83 5.50 24.26
C GLU A 65 20.18 4.66 23.14
N GLN A 66 19.55 3.54 23.51
CA GLN A 66 18.87 2.67 22.57
C GLN A 66 17.62 3.34 21.98
N LEU A 67 16.88 4.08 22.79
CA LEU A 67 15.74 4.85 22.32
C LEU A 67 16.18 5.98 21.37
N ASP A 68 17.27 6.69 21.68
CA ASP A 68 17.82 7.77 20.85
C ASP A 68 18.14 7.25 19.44
N GLN A 69 18.80 6.10 19.36
CA GLN A 69 19.12 5.45 18.09
C GLN A 69 17.87 5.06 17.28
N LEU A 70 16.75 4.76 17.95
CA LEU A 70 15.48 4.42 17.30
C LEU A 70 14.66 5.64 16.90
N LEU A 71 14.80 6.77 17.62
CA LEU A 71 14.10 8.02 17.29
C LEU A 71 14.85 8.88 16.28
N THR A 72 16.19 8.76 16.20
CA THR A 72 17.03 9.55 15.30
C THR A 72 16.50 9.59 13.86
N PRO A 73 16.10 8.47 13.22
CA PRO A 73 15.52 8.51 11.88
C PRO A 73 14.25 9.36 11.77
N ALA A 74 13.35 9.28 12.75
CA ALA A 74 12.12 10.07 12.77
C ALA A 74 12.39 11.56 13.02
N ILE A 75 13.32 11.88 13.95
CA ILE A 75 13.76 13.25 14.22
C ILE A 75 14.37 13.86 12.95
N SER A 76 15.26 13.15 12.27
CA SER A 76 15.90 13.64 11.04
C SER A 76 14.91 13.94 9.90
N LEU A 77 13.82 13.16 9.82
CA LEU A 77 12.75 13.43 8.87
C LEU A 77 11.97 14.68 9.27
N ALA A 78 11.67 14.85 10.55
CA ALA A 78 10.98 16.05 11.05
C ALA A 78 11.82 17.33 10.81
N GLU A 79 13.13 17.29 11.07
CA GLU A 79 14.08 18.38 10.78
C GLU A 79 14.08 18.77 9.28
N ALA A 80 13.86 17.80 8.40
CA ALA A 80 13.78 18.00 6.95
C ALA A 80 12.36 18.38 6.46
N ASP A 81 11.40 18.64 7.36
CA ASP A 81 9.97 18.85 7.04
C ASP A 81 9.38 17.69 6.21
N LEU A 82 9.75 16.45 6.57
CA LEU A 82 9.25 15.21 5.97
C LEU A 82 8.34 14.45 6.95
N PRO A 83 7.40 13.63 6.44
CA PRO A 83 6.51 12.87 7.30
C PRO A 83 7.29 11.82 8.10
N TYR A 84 7.25 11.92 9.43
CA TYR A 84 7.99 11.05 10.34
C TYR A 84 7.12 10.02 11.08
N HIS A 85 5.79 10.20 11.07
CA HIS A 85 4.86 9.41 11.89
C HIS A 85 4.92 7.91 11.60
N SER A 86 5.01 7.52 10.33
CA SER A 86 5.10 6.12 9.91
C SER A 86 6.40 5.46 10.40
N VAL A 87 7.52 6.18 10.37
CA VAL A 87 8.82 5.73 10.90
C VAL A 87 8.75 5.57 12.42
N LEU A 88 8.18 6.56 13.12
CA LEU A 88 8.00 6.50 14.57
C LEU A 88 7.10 5.33 14.98
N GLN A 89 5.97 5.14 14.30
CA GLN A 89 5.07 4.01 14.53
C GLN A 89 5.79 2.67 14.30
N LYS A 90 6.63 2.59 13.27
CA LYS A 90 7.39 1.36 12.97
C LYS A 90 8.42 1.04 14.04
N ALA A 91 9.10 2.06 14.57
CA ALA A 91 10.00 1.90 15.71
C ALA A 91 9.25 1.34 16.93
N MET A 92 8.08 1.93 17.24
CA MET A 92 7.20 1.50 18.34
C MET A 92 6.68 0.07 18.18
N GLU A 93 6.32 -0.32 16.96
CA GLU A 93 5.91 -1.68 16.61
C GLU A 93 7.06 -2.67 16.82
N GLY A 94 8.26 -2.35 16.32
CA GLY A 94 9.46 -3.17 16.49
C GLY A 94 9.80 -3.39 17.96
N MET A 95 9.80 -2.32 18.76
CA MET A 95 9.99 -2.38 20.21
C MET A 95 8.89 -3.22 20.89
N ALA A 96 7.63 -3.09 20.47
CA ALA A 96 6.53 -3.88 21.01
C ALA A 96 6.67 -5.37 20.76
N LYS A 97 7.17 -5.71 19.58
CA LYS A 97 7.43 -7.08 19.16
C LYS A 97 8.79 -7.62 19.62
N ARG A 98 9.56 -6.82 20.39
CA ARG A 98 10.93 -7.15 20.85
C ARG A 98 11.85 -7.57 19.69
N VAL A 99 11.69 -6.91 18.55
CA VAL A 99 12.57 -7.11 17.40
C VAL A 99 13.98 -6.64 17.77
N PRO A 100 15.05 -7.36 17.37
CA PRO A 100 16.41 -6.91 17.62
C PRO A 100 16.64 -5.47 17.12
N PRO A 101 17.36 -4.61 17.88
CA PRO A 101 17.50 -3.20 17.53
C PRO A 101 18.09 -2.94 16.15
N ASP A 102 19.07 -3.76 15.74
CA ASP A 102 19.67 -3.71 14.40
C ASP A 102 18.64 -3.92 13.29
N ASN A 103 17.73 -4.87 13.48
CA ASN A 103 16.67 -5.16 12.51
C ASN A 103 15.65 -4.02 12.43
N ILE A 104 15.33 -3.39 13.57
CA ILE A 104 14.47 -2.20 13.58
C ILE A 104 15.17 -1.09 12.81
N ARG A 105 16.43 -0.77 13.16
CA ARG A 105 17.22 0.29 12.50
C ARG A 105 17.32 0.13 10.99
N ASN A 106 17.57 -1.09 10.52
CA ASN A 106 17.63 -1.36 9.08
C ASN A 106 16.32 -0.99 8.37
N VAL A 107 15.17 -1.34 8.94
CA VAL A 107 13.85 -0.98 8.38
C VAL A 107 13.62 0.53 8.46
N LEU A 108 13.95 1.18 9.58
CA LEU A 108 13.79 2.64 9.72
C LEU A 108 14.65 3.40 8.70
N ASN A 109 15.90 2.98 8.51
CA ASN A 109 16.80 3.58 7.53
C ASN A 109 16.25 3.46 6.11
N GLN A 110 15.73 2.28 5.73
CA GLN A 110 15.08 2.08 4.43
C GLN A 110 13.87 3.00 4.25
N MET A 111 13.05 3.17 5.29
CA MET A 111 11.90 4.09 5.24
C MET A 111 12.34 5.54 5.08
N THR A 112 13.34 5.98 5.85
CA THR A 112 13.91 7.33 5.79
C THR A 112 14.53 7.61 4.42
N GLU A 113 15.30 6.67 3.86
CA GLU A 113 15.86 6.80 2.51
C GLU A 113 14.76 6.88 1.44
N GLY A 114 13.72 6.05 1.55
CA GLY A 114 12.56 6.10 0.66
C GLY A 114 11.85 7.46 0.69
N LEU A 115 11.65 8.03 1.88
CA LEU A 115 11.02 9.35 2.05
C LEU A 115 11.88 10.48 1.50
N ASN A 116 13.19 10.46 1.74
CA ASN A 116 14.10 11.46 1.19
C ASN A 116 14.11 11.44 -0.34
N ARG A 117 14.20 10.26 -0.96
CA ARG A 117 14.12 10.13 -2.43
C ARG A 117 12.76 10.56 -2.98
N SER A 118 11.69 10.24 -2.25
CA SER A 118 10.34 10.68 -2.60
C SER A 118 10.20 12.20 -2.59
N ALA A 119 10.85 12.89 -1.66
CA ALA A 119 10.87 14.36 -1.60
C ALA A 119 11.44 14.96 -2.89
N THR A 120 12.55 14.42 -3.39
CA THR A 120 13.14 14.87 -4.66
C THR A 120 12.21 14.66 -5.87
N ILE A 121 11.28 13.71 -5.82
CA ILE A 121 10.32 13.47 -6.91
C ILE A 121 9.09 14.38 -6.76
N ILE A 122 8.51 14.40 -5.56
CA ILE A 122 7.23 15.06 -5.29
C ILE A 122 7.39 16.57 -5.19
N ASP A 123 8.47 17.08 -4.60
CA ASP A 123 8.66 18.52 -4.48
C ASP A 123 8.86 19.17 -5.85
N ASP A 124 9.64 18.53 -6.74
CA ASP A 124 9.79 18.94 -8.14
C ASP A 124 8.45 18.96 -8.90
N TRP A 125 7.61 17.93 -8.67
CA TRP A 125 6.31 17.81 -9.32
C TRP A 125 5.31 18.84 -8.79
N MET A 126 5.27 19.07 -7.47
CA MET A 126 4.40 20.07 -6.86
C MET A 126 4.78 21.51 -7.21
N GLN A 127 6.04 21.75 -7.60
CA GLN A 127 6.49 23.04 -8.12
C GLN A 127 6.02 23.33 -9.56
N GLN A 128 5.40 22.37 -10.24
CA GLN A 128 4.84 22.61 -11.57
C GLN A 128 3.62 23.52 -11.47
N GLU A 129 3.57 24.56 -12.33
CA GLU A 129 2.53 25.61 -12.27
C GLU A 129 1.11 25.03 -12.31
N ARG A 130 0.89 24.03 -13.17
CA ARG A 130 -0.40 23.35 -13.27
C ARG A 130 -0.80 22.69 -11.94
N VAL A 131 0.11 21.97 -11.29
CA VAL A 131 -0.16 21.32 -10.01
C VAL A 131 -0.51 22.35 -8.95
N ARG A 132 0.27 23.44 -8.84
CA ARG A 132 -0.03 24.54 -7.91
C ARG A 132 -1.42 25.12 -8.14
N SER A 133 -1.77 25.41 -9.40
CA SER A 133 -3.08 25.97 -9.74
C SER A 133 -4.24 25.03 -9.37
N SER A 134 -4.08 23.72 -9.58
CA SER A 134 -5.07 22.73 -9.18
C SER A 134 -5.18 22.59 -7.67
N VAL A 135 -4.08 22.69 -6.93
CA VAL A 135 -4.10 22.68 -5.45
C VAL A 135 -4.88 23.88 -4.95
N ILE A 136 -4.56 25.09 -5.42
CA ILE A 136 -5.24 26.34 -5.03
C ILE A 136 -6.74 26.24 -5.32
N SER A 137 -7.11 25.71 -6.48
CA SER A 137 -8.51 25.50 -6.86
C SER A 137 -9.26 24.53 -5.94
N ALA A 138 -8.55 23.55 -5.36
CA ALA A 138 -9.11 22.55 -4.46
C ALA A 138 -9.24 23.03 -3.00
N LEU A 139 -8.66 24.17 -2.63
CA LEU A 139 -8.64 24.67 -1.26
C LEU A 139 -10.03 25.05 -0.73
N GLY A 140 -10.87 25.66 -1.57
CA GLY A 140 -12.13 26.26 -1.11
C GLY A 140 -11.88 27.23 0.05
N ASP A 141 -12.61 27.04 1.17
CA ASP A 141 -12.46 27.85 2.40
C ASP A 141 -11.42 27.31 3.40
N ARG A 142 -10.66 26.27 3.02
CA ARG A 142 -9.71 25.62 3.94
C ARG A 142 -8.40 26.39 4.01
N ASP A 143 -7.68 26.22 5.12
CA ASP A 143 -6.33 26.72 5.26
C ASP A 143 -5.40 26.09 4.20
N GLU A 144 -4.86 26.96 3.34
CA GLU A 144 -3.98 26.61 2.22
C GLU A 144 -2.80 25.75 2.66
N GLN A 145 -2.12 26.18 3.72
CA GLN A 145 -0.88 25.53 4.16
C GLN A 145 -1.16 24.12 4.68
N ILE A 146 -2.29 23.93 5.37
CA ILE A 146 -2.68 22.63 5.91
C ILE A 146 -2.98 21.65 4.76
N VAL A 147 -3.77 22.07 3.77
CA VAL A 147 -4.15 21.19 2.64
C VAL A 147 -2.94 20.84 1.78
N ILE A 148 -2.09 21.82 1.46
CA ILE A 148 -0.84 21.59 0.72
C ILE A 148 0.03 20.58 1.46
N ARG A 149 0.26 20.78 2.76
CA ARG A 149 1.10 19.89 3.57
C ARG A 149 0.52 18.48 3.65
N GLN A 150 -0.80 18.34 3.82
CA GLN A 150 -1.45 17.03 3.85
C GLN A 150 -1.30 16.28 2.52
N LEU A 151 -1.57 16.94 1.40
CA LEU A 151 -1.42 16.35 0.08
C LEU A 151 0.05 15.97 -0.20
N ARG A 152 0.98 16.87 0.11
CA ARG A 152 2.43 16.62 -0.03
C ARG A 152 2.83 15.39 0.77
N ASN A 153 2.50 15.34 2.06
CA ASN A 153 2.86 14.22 2.93
C ASN A 153 2.26 12.90 2.44
N GLN A 154 1.00 12.90 1.99
CA GLN A 154 0.37 11.73 1.40
C GLN A 154 1.10 11.25 0.13
N LEU A 155 1.49 12.16 -0.76
CA LEU A 155 2.25 11.82 -1.97
C LEU A 155 3.65 11.31 -1.63
N LEU A 156 4.33 11.88 -0.64
CA LEU A 156 5.63 11.42 -0.16
C LEU A 156 5.57 9.99 0.37
N GLU A 157 4.57 9.70 1.22
CA GLU A 157 4.38 8.34 1.77
C GLU A 157 4.02 7.33 0.68
N ASN A 158 3.12 7.70 -0.25
CA ASN A 158 2.73 6.82 -1.36
C ASN A 158 3.90 6.55 -2.33
N THR A 159 4.71 7.56 -2.60
CA THR A 159 5.91 7.42 -3.44
C THR A 159 6.97 6.58 -2.74
N SER A 160 7.19 6.80 -1.45
CA SER A 160 8.14 6.01 -0.65
C SER A 160 7.73 4.54 -0.62
N TYR A 161 6.42 4.27 -0.48
CA TYR A 161 5.88 2.92 -0.59
C TYR A 161 6.14 2.31 -1.98
N ALA A 162 5.92 3.05 -3.07
CA ALA A 162 6.20 2.57 -4.42
C ALA A 162 7.69 2.24 -4.62
N LEU A 163 8.59 3.11 -4.15
CA LEU A 163 10.04 2.88 -4.20
C LEU A 163 10.46 1.64 -3.39
N GLN A 164 9.84 1.41 -2.23
CA GLN A 164 10.08 0.21 -1.40
C GLN A 164 9.56 -1.09 -2.05
N GLN A 165 8.65 -0.99 -3.02
CA GLN A 165 8.14 -2.12 -3.80
C GLN A 165 8.87 -2.30 -5.14
N ASP A 166 10.09 -1.76 -5.23
CA ASP A 166 11.00 -1.85 -6.38
C ASP A 166 10.46 -1.16 -7.65
N ILE A 167 9.55 -0.19 -7.51
CA ILE A 167 9.17 0.68 -8.64
C ILE A 167 10.28 1.72 -8.81
N GLY A 168 10.91 1.75 -9.99
CA GLY A 168 11.99 2.69 -10.29
C GLY A 168 11.52 4.14 -10.28
N GLU A 169 12.41 5.06 -9.87
CA GLU A 169 12.12 6.51 -9.81
C GLU A 169 11.65 7.05 -11.16
N ASP A 170 12.26 6.62 -12.26
CA ASP A 170 11.88 7.01 -13.61
C ASP A 170 10.44 6.63 -13.95
N ALA A 171 9.96 5.47 -13.49
CA ALA A 171 8.60 5.04 -13.74
C ALA A 171 7.57 5.95 -13.02
N ILE A 172 7.89 6.38 -11.79
CA ILE A 172 7.07 7.31 -11.01
C ILE A 172 7.11 8.70 -11.64
N ARG A 173 8.30 9.21 -12.01
CA ARG A 173 8.44 10.51 -12.70
C ARG A 173 7.68 10.52 -14.02
N ASN A 174 7.75 9.45 -14.80
CA ASN A 174 6.99 9.31 -16.05
C ASN A 174 5.48 9.31 -15.81
N PHE A 175 4.99 8.61 -14.78
CA PHE A 175 3.58 8.66 -14.39
C PHE A 175 3.13 10.09 -14.08
N LEU A 176 3.84 10.77 -13.18
CA LEU A 176 3.54 12.12 -12.72
C LEU A 176 3.64 13.16 -13.85
N SER A 177 4.57 12.96 -14.79
CA SER A 177 4.70 13.78 -16.00
C SER A 177 3.49 13.62 -16.92
N HIS A 178 3.04 12.39 -17.18
CA HIS A 178 1.84 12.13 -17.99
C HIS A 178 0.56 12.71 -17.37
N VAL A 179 0.43 12.66 -16.03
CA VAL A 179 -0.67 13.30 -15.31
C VAL A 179 -0.76 14.80 -15.65
N ILE A 180 0.38 15.48 -15.77
CA ILE A 180 0.43 16.89 -16.16
C ILE A 180 0.16 17.06 -17.65
N SER A 181 0.89 16.35 -18.53
CA SER A 181 0.82 16.57 -19.98
C SER A 181 -0.53 16.22 -20.59
N GLU A 182 -1.25 15.27 -20.00
CA GLU A 182 -2.58 14.82 -20.48
C GLU A 182 -3.76 15.51 -19.78
N ASN A 183 -3.52 16.56 -18.98
CA ASN A 183 -4.55 17.31 -18.23
C ASN A 183 -5.39 16.41 -17.29
N VAL A 184 -4.79 15.37 -16.72
CA VAL A 184 -5.49 14.37 -15.90
C VAL A 184 -5.97 14.95 -14.57
N ILE A 185 -5.22 15.92 -14.04
CA ILE A 185 -5.54 16.58 -12.76
C ILE A 185 -6.89 17.28 -12.82
N ASP A 186 -7.20 17.94 -13.94
CA ASP A 186 -8.44 18.70 -14.12
C ASP A 186 -9.68 17.78 -14.21
N GLN A 187 -9.47 16.53 -14.64
CA GLN A 187 -10.54 15.54 -14.82
C GLN A 187 -10.81 14.72 -13.55
N SER A 188 -9.77 14.34 -12.82
CA SER A 188 -9.85 13.35 -11.73
C SER A 188 -9.55 13.92 -10.34
N GLY A 189 -8.93 15.11 -10.27
CA GLY A 189 -8.49 15.72 -9.03
C GLY A 189 -7.23 15.11 -8.42
N LEU A 190 -6.58 15.86 -7.53
CA LEU A 190 -5.30 15.49 -6.93
C LEU A 190 -5.38 14.28 -5.98
N SER A 191 -6.52 14.06 -5.33
CA SER A 191 -6.74 12.90 -4.45
C SER A 191 -6.74 11.58 -5.22
N SER A 192 -7.29 11.57 -6.43
CA SER A 192 -7.28 10.41 -7.33
C SER A 192 -5.87 10.14 -7.84
N VAL A 193 -5.11 11.19 -8.19
CA VAL A 193 -3.68 11.07 -8.54
C VAL A 193 -2.87 10.48 -7.38
N ALA A 194 -3.05 10.99 -6.16
CA ALA A 194 -2.36 10.45 -4.98
C ALA A 194 -2.71 8.98 -4.74
N SER A 195 -3.98 8.59 -4.95
CA SER A 195 -4.42 7.20 -4.86
C SER A 195 -3.83 6.33 -5.97
N ALA A 196 -3.62 6.87 -7.17
CA ALA A 196 -2.96 6.19 -8.27
C ALA A 196 -1.48 5.91 -7.96
N VAL A 197 -0.75 6.87 -7.40
CA VAL A 197 0.63 6.64 -6.92
C VAL A 197 0.66 5.52 -5.87
N ARG A 198 -0.31 5.48 -4.95
CA ARG A 198 -0.41 4.41 -3.93
C ARG A 198 -0.72 3.04 -4.53
N ALA A 199 -1.60 2.99 -5.53
CA ALA A 199 -2.03 1.76 -6.18
C ALA A 199 -0.99 1.22 -7.18
N PHE A 200 -0.12 2.09 -7.69
CA PHE A 200 0.88 1.77 -8.71
C PHE A 200 1.68 0.48 -8.38
N PRO A 201 2.43 0.36 -7.28
CA PRO A 201 3.19 -0.85 -6.99
C PRO A 201 2.35 -2.13 -6.87
N ASP A 202 1.04 -2.01 -6.59
CA ASP A 202 0.17 -3.14 -6.33
C ASP A 202 -0.50 -3.69 -7.61
N LEU A 203 -0.38 -2.98 -8.75
CA LEU A 203 -0.94 -3.47 -10.02
C LEU A 203 -0.16 -4.70 -10.54
N PRO A 204 -0.83 -5.67 -11.19
CA PRO A 204 -0.21 -6.93 -11.61
C PRO A 204 1.00 -6.80 -12.55
N THR A 205 1.14 -5.70 -13.28
CA THR A 205 2.19 -5.47 -14.27
C THR A 205 3.31 -4.55 -13.77
N SER A 206 3.20 -3.97 -12.57
CA SER A 206 4.07 -2.84 -12.20
C SER A 206 5.54 -3.18 -12.00
N ARG A 207 5.86 -4.41 -11.64
CA ARG A 207 7.26 -4.86 -11.47
C ARG A 207 7.90 -5.24 -12.81
N ASP A 208 7.14 -5.93 -13.66
CA ASP A 208 7.66 -6.48 -14.91
C ASP A 208 7.58 -5.48 -16.08
N ASP A 209 6.53 -4.67 -16.11
CA ASP A 209 6.27 -3.61 -17.10
C ASP A 209 5.58 -2.39 -16.44
N PRO A 210 6.36 -1.51 -15.77
CA PRO A 210 5.84 -0.29 -15.17
C PRO A 210 5.15 0.64 -16.17
N ALA A 211 5.51 0.60 -17.45
CA ALA A 211 4.91 1.45 -18.49
C ALA A 211 3.46 1.05 -18.77
N SER A 212 3.16 -0.25 -18.84
CA SER A 212 1.78 -0.74 -18.94
C SER A 212 0.92 -0.33 -17.74
N SER A 213 1.47 -0.44 -16.52
CA SER A 213 0.78 0.03 -15.31
C SER A 213 0.49 1.53 -15.32
N ASN A 214 1.44 2.34 -15.79
CA ASN A 214 1.24 3.78 -15.98
C ASN A 214 0.09 4.07 -16.93
N ILE A 215 0.03 3.38 -18.08
CA ILE A 215 -1.04 3.55 -19.05
C ILE A 215 -2.40 3.20 -18.43
N ILE A 216 -2.48 2.12 -17.65
CA ILE A 216 -3.70 1.71 -16.96
C ILE A 216 -4.17 2.81 -15.99
N LEU A 217 -3.28 3.33 -15.14
CA LEU A 217 -3.64 4.36 -14.17
C LEU A 217 -4.04 5.69 -14.82
N ILE A 218 -3.29 6.14 -15.84
CA ILE A 218 -3.61 7.37 -16.58
C ILE A 218 -4.98 7.25 -17.25
N ARG A 219 -5.27 6.12 -17.90
CA ARG A 219 -6.58 5.90 -18.52
C ARG A 219 -7.71 5.84 -17.49
N ALA A 220 -7.51 5.15 -16.36
CA ALA A 220 -8.48 5.11 -15.28
C ALA A 220 -8.82 6.51 -14.77
N LEU A 221 -7.80 7.33 -14.50
CA LEU A 221 -7.98 8.72 -14.08
C LEU A 221 -8.75 9.54 -15.13
N LYS A 222 -8.37 9.43 -16.41
CA LYS A 222 -9.05 10.14 -17.51
C LYS A 222 -10.49 9.72 -17.72
N SER A 223 -10.80 8.46 -17.41
CA SER A 223 -12.16 7.93 -17.44
C SER A 223 -12.99 8.27 -16.19
N GLY A 224 -12.45 9.09 -15.29
CA GLY A 224 -13.18 9.59 -14.12
C GLY A 224 -13.19 8.64 -12.92
N PHE A 225 -12.27 7.67 -12.85
CA PHE A 225 -12.15 6.85 -11.65
C PHE A 225 -11.79 7.73 -10.45
N SER A 226 -12.60 7.62 -9.40
CA SER A 226 -12.37 8.28 -8.12
C SER A 226 -11.20 7.64 -7.36
N ALA A 227 -10.69 8.35 -6.36
CA ALA A 227 -9.69 7.85 -5.42
C ALA A 227 -10.01 6.46 -4.85
N GLY A 228 -11.26 6.23 -4.42
CA GLY A 228 -11.69 4.95 -3.85
C GLY A 228 -11.77 3.81 -4.86
N GLU A 229 -12.04 4.11 -6.13
CA GLU A 229 -12.08 3.11 -7.20
C GLU A 229 -10.68 2.74 -7.69
N ILE A 230 -9.77 3.71 -7.75
CA ILE A 230 -8.36 3.47 -8.06
C ILE A 230 -7.70 2.57 -7.02
N GLN A 231 -8.03 2.75 -5.74
CA GLN A 231 -7.53 1.88 -4.66
C GLN A 231 -7.99 0.42 -4.83
N GLN A 232 -9.18 0.19 -5.40
CA GLN A 232 -9.71 -1.16 -5.64
C GLN A 232 -9.16 -1.81 -6.90
N LEU A 233 -8.60 -1.01 -7.82
CA LEU A 233 -8.18 -1.47 -9.14
C LEU A 233 -7.14 -2.61 -9.11
N PRO A 234 -6.10 -2.59 -8.26
CA PRO A 234 -5.17 -3.73 -8.11
C PRO A 234 -5.88 -5.05 -7.80
N ASP A 235 -6.79 -5.05 -6.83
CA ASP A 235 -7.54 -6.25 -6.44
C ASP A 235 -8.50 -6.69 -7.54
N ALA A 236 -9.17 -5.75 -8.21
CA ALA A 236 -10.08 -6.03 -9.31
C ALA A 236 -9.33 -6.70 -10.47
N LEU A 237 -8.16 -6.19 -10.86
CA LEU A 237 -7.32 -6.77 -11.92
C LEU A 237 -6.77 -8.15 -11.53
N ARG A 238 -6.35 -8.34 -10.26
CA ARG A 238 -5.93 -9.66 -9.76
C ARG A 238 -7.08 -10.66 -9.77
N SER A 239 -8.28 -10.25 -9.35
CA SER A 239 -9.49 -11.07 -9.41
C SER A 239 -9.85 -11.42 -10.86
N ALA A 240 -9.76 -10.46 -11.78
CA ALA A 240 -9.98 -10.70 -13.19
C ALA A 240 -9.00 -11.74 -13.75
N LYS A 241 -7.71 -11.61 -13.44
CA LYS A 241 -6.66 -12.56 -13.84
C LYS A 241 -6.94 -13.96 -13.31
N PHE A 242 -7.30 -14.06 -12.04
CA PHE A 242 -7.57 -15.34 -11.42
C PHE A 242 -8.84 -16.00 -11.98
N ARG A 243 -9.93 -15.26 -12.15
CA ARG A 243 -11.24 -15.81 -12.56
C ARG A 243 -11.37 -16.08 -14.04
N SER A 244 -10.68 -15.29 -14.87
CA SER A 244 -10.76 -15.43 -16.33
C SER A 244 -9.61 -16.23 -16.91
N GLU A 245 -8.59 -16.55 -16.11
CA GLU A 245 -7.34 -17.21 -16.53
C GLU A 245 -6.63 -16.49 -17.70
N MET A 246 -6.97 -15.22 -17.95
CA MET A 246 -6.41 -14.43 -19.03
C MET A 246 -5.12 -13.69 -18.60
N PRO A 247 -4.17 -13.46 -19.54
CA PRO A 247 -3.02 -12.60 -19.28
C PRO A 247 -3.42 -11.16 -18.94
N ALA A 248 -2.58 -10.48 -18.14
CA ALA A 248 -2.84 -9.11 -17.67
C ALA A 248 -3.09 -8.11 -18.82
N GLU A 249 -2.39 -8.27 -19.95
CA GLU A 249 -2.55 -7.45 -21.15
C GLU A 249 -3.96 -7.57 -21.78
N HIS A 250 -4.54 -8.78 -21.78
CA HIS A 250 -5.91 -8.98 -22.25
C HIS A 250 -6.92 -8.32 -21.33
N ILE A 251 -6.66 -8.37 -20.02
CA ILE A 251 -7.50 -7.75 -18.99
C ILE A 251 -7.47 -6.23 -19.14
N ALA A 252 -6.28 -5.66 -19.25
CA ALA A 252 -6.07 -4.23 -19.47
C ALA A 252 -6.76 -3.75 -20.75
N ARG A 253 -6.67 -4.51 -21.86
CA ARG A 253 -7.38 -4.18 -23.10
C ARG A 253 -8.89 -4.21 -22.96
N GLY A 254 -9.46 -5.18 -22.25
CA GLY A 254 -10.90 -5.24 -22.02
C GLY A 254 -11.41 -4.12 -21.11
N MET A 255 -10.65 -3.78 -20.06
CA MET A 255 -10.91 -2.61 -19.22
C MET A 255 -10.86 -1.31 -20.03
N ASN A 256 -9.82 -1.12 -20.86
CA ASN A 256 -9.68 0.04 -21.73
C ASN A 256 -10.86 0.18 -22.71
N ARG A 257 -11.34 -0.92 -23.27
CA ARG A 257 -12.52 -0.89 -24.15
C ARG A 257 -13.77 -0.41 -23.40
N GLN A 258 -14.00 -0.91 -22.18
CA GLN A 258 -15.14 -0.48 -21.38
C GLN A 258 -15.06 1.02 -21.03
N MET A 259 -13.84 1.54 -20.79
CA MET A 259 -13.60 2.98 -20.63
C MET A 259 -13.94 3.78 -21.90
N GLU A 260 -13.50 3.31 -23.06
CA GLU A 260 -13.78 3.93 -24.36
C GLU A 260 -15.29 3.91 -24.70
N GLU A 261 -16.01 2.88 -24.25
CA GLU A 261 -17.47 2.75 -24.36
C GLU A 261 -18.23 3.59 -23.32
N GLY A 262 -17.54 4.29 -22.42
CA GLY A 262 -18.14 5.14 -21.39
C GLY A 262 -18.82 4.36 -20.27
N VAL A 263 -18.42 3.11 -20.02
CA VAL A 263 -18.94 2.31 -18.92
C VAL A 263 -18.50 2.94 -17.59
N PRO A 264 -19.42 3.15 -16.62
CA PRO A 264 -19.06 3.70 -15.31
C PRO A 264 -17.98 2.87 -14.62
N SER A 265 -17.05 3.53 -13.94
CA SER A 265 -15.93 2.94 -13.21
C SER A 265 -16.35 1.84 -12.24
N GLU A 266 -17.41 2.05 -11.47
CA GLU A 266 -18.00 1.04 -10.57
C GLU A 266 -18.40 -0.25 -11.32
N HIS A 267 -18.97 -0.10 -12.52
CA HIS A 267 -19.36 -1.24 -13.37
C HIS A 267 -18.13 -1.94 -13.94
N ILE A 268 -17.11 -1.19 -14.36
CA ILE A 268 -15.83 -1.76 -14.82
C ILE A 268 -15.18 -2.58 -13.69
N LEU A 269 -15.11 -2.03 -12.48
CA LEU A 269 -14.57 -2.73 -11.31
C LEU A 269 -15.35 -3.99 -11.00
N LYS A 270 -16.69 -3.93 -10.98
CA LYS A 270 -17.56 -5.09 -10.78
C LYS A 270 -17.30 -6.18 -11.83
N ASN A 271 -17.17 -5.79 -13.09
CA ASN A 271 -16.86 -6.70 -14.19
C ASN A 271 -15.49 -7.36 -14.02
N LEU A 272 -14.46 -6.60 -13.65
CA LEU A 272 -13.13 -7.13 -13.33
C LEU A 272 -13.18 -8.09 -12.14
N PHE A 273 -13.85 -7.73 -11.05
CA PHE A 273 -14.03 -8.61 -9.89
C PHE A 273 -14.70 -9.93 -10.26
N GLN A 274 -15.58 -9.94 -11.26
CA GLN A 274 -16.29 -11.13 -11.74
C GLN A 274 -15.54 -11.90 -12.83
N GLY A 275 -14.37 -11.42 -13.30
CA GLY A 275 -13.65 -12.01 -14.44
C GLY A 275 -14.27 -11.70 -15.80
N ASN A 276 -15.27 -10.82 -15.87
CA ASN A 276 -15.97 -10.46 -17.09
C ASN A 276 -15.32 -9.25 -17.77
N VAL A 277 -14.16 -9.46 -18.35
CA VAL A 277 -13.34 -8.36 -18.91
C VAL A 277 -13.95 -7.71 -20.16
N ARG A 278 -14.99 -8.33 -20.76
CA ARG A 278 -15.65 -7.84 -21.99
C ARG A 278 -16.97 -7.10 -21.76
N GLY A 279 -17.39 -6.89 -20.51
CA GLY A 279 -18.54 -6.02 -20.21
C GLY A 279 -19.94 -6.66 -20.32
N GLY A 280 -20.06 -7.99 -20.34
CA GLY A 280 -21.35 -8.71 -20.37
C GLY A 280 -22.07 -8.82 -19.03
N PRO A 281 -23.17 -9.58 -18.92
CA PRO A 281 -23.72 -9.99 -17.61
C PRO A 281 -22.72 -10.83 -16.81
N PRO A 282 -22.82 -10.85 -15.46
CA PRO A 282 -21.99 -11.72 -14.61
C PRO A 282 -22.05 -13.18 -15.07
N GLY A 283 -20.89 -13.81 -15.29
CA GLY A 283 -20.79 -15.22 -15.69
C GLY A 283 -20.86 -15.49 -17.20
N PHE A 284 -20.95 -14.47 -18.04
CA PHE A 284 -20.94 -14.66 -19.50
C PHE A 284 -19.50 -14.72 -20.03
N ALA A 285 -18.92 -15.92 -20.10
CA ALA A 285 -17.82 -16.21 -21.01
C ALA A 285 -18.41 -16.60 -22.38
N PRO A 286 -18.16 -15.84 -23.47
CA PRO A 286 -18.64 -16.23 -24.80
C PRO A 286 -18.09 -17.61 -25.20
N PRO A 287 -18.84 -18.40 -26.01
CA PRO A 287 -18.34 -19.67 -26.50
C PRO A 287 -17.02 -19.50 -27.25
N GLY A 288 -16.00 -20.28 -26.89
CA GLY A 288 -14.71 -20.34 -27.61
C GLY A 288 -13.48 -19.76 -26.89
N LEU A 289 -13.55 -19.47 -25.58
CA LEU A 289 -12.38 -19.04 -24.80
C LEU A 289 -12.17 -19.80 -23.48
N GLY A 290 -12.96 -20.86 -23.22
CA GLY A 290 -12.55 -21.91 -22.28
C GLY A 290 -11.56 -22.81 -22.98
N GLY A 291 -10.42 -23.07 -22.34
CA GLY A 291 -9.24 -23.70 -22.95
C GLY A 291 -9.53 -24.96 -23.77
N ASP A 292 -8.72 -25.12 -24.82
CA ASP A 292 -8.48 -26.39 -25.48
C ASP A 292 -8.04 -27.42 -24.42
N GLY A 293 -8.93 -28.34 -24.06
CA GLY A 293 -8.60 -29.33 -23.04
C GLY A 293 -9.77 -30.16 -22.50
N ASP A 294 -10.71 -30.60 -23.33
CA ASP A 294 -11.30 -31.94 -23.11
C ASP A 294 -11.86 -32.51 -24.42
N GLU A 295 -11.11 -33.43 -25.01
CA GLU A 295 -11.59 -34.32 -26.07
C GLU A 295 -12.60 -35.32 -25.49
N GLY A 296 -13.84 -34.84 -25.31
CA GLY A 296 -15.00 -35.69 -25.17
C GLY A 296 -15.26 -36.46 -26.47
N ARG A 297 -14.67 -37.65 -26.56
CA ARG A 297 -14.88 -38.65 -27.60
C ARG A 297 -16.36 -38.80 -27.96
N GLY A 298 -16.67 -38.61 -29.24
CA GLY A 298 -17.98 -38.91 -29.84
C GLY A 298 -17.91 -38.93 -31.35
N ARG A 299 -17.07 -39.82 -31.91
CA ARG A 299 -17.04 -40.13 -33.35
C ARG A 299 -18.43 -40.58 -33.80
N GLY A 300 -18.88 -40.03 -34.92
CA GLY A 300 -20.04 -40.53 -35.65
C GLY A 300 -20.33 -39.68 -36.88
N ARG A 301 -19.41 -39.70 -37.85
CA ARG A 301 -19.75 -39.34 -39.24
C ARG A 301 -20.89 -40.25 -39.69
N ASP A 302 -21.92 -39.68 -40.31
CA ASP A 302 -22.31 -40.06 -41.67
C ASP A 302 -23.30 -39.04 -42.23
N ARG A 303 -22.85 -38.29 -43.25
CA ARG A 303 -23.68 -37.58 -44.21
C ARG A 303 -23.55 -38.32 -45.53
N ARG A 304 -24.66 -38.82 -46.06
CA ARG A 304 -25.02 -38.89 -47.51
C ARG A 304 -26.40 -39.57 -47.68
N PRO A 305 -27.08 -39.42 -48.83
CA PRO A 305 -28.05 -38.36 -49.13
C PRO A 305 -29.46 -38.91 -49.46
N ASP A 306 -30.37 -38.01 -49.83
CA ASP A 306 -31.81 -38.17 -50.12
C ASP A 306 -32.27 -39.44 -50.88
N GLU A 307 -33.35 -40.08 -50.39
CA GLU A 307 -34.49 -40.61 -51.18
C GLU A 307 -35.67 -41.02 -50.25
N PRO A 308 -36.94 -40.67 -50.58
CA PRO A 308 -38.18 -41.15 -49.90
C PRO A 308 -38.89 -42.24 -50.75
N PRO A 309 -40.13 -42.74 -50.47
CA PRO A 309 -40.99 -42.74 -49.27
C PRO A 309 -41.47 -44.17 -48.85
N GLY A 310 -42.06 -44.33 -47.67
CA GLY A 310 -42.75 -45.58 -47.31
C GLY A 310 -43.57 -45.45 -46.03
N GLY A 311 -44.90 -45.55 -46.17
CA GLY A 311 -45.88 -45.40 -45.09
C GLY A 311 -45.92 -46.56 -44.07
N PRO A 312 -46.87 -46.47 -43.11
CA PRO A 312 -46.84 -47.08 -41.76
C PRO A 312 -47.49 -48.50 -41.78
N PRO A 313 -47.50 -49.34 -40.71
CA PRO A 313 -48.26 -49.02 -39.49
C PRO A 313 -47.90 -49.76 -38.15
N ASP A 314 -48.68 -49.39 -37.12
CA ASP A 314 -49.14 -50.15 -35.95
C ASP A 314 -48.24 -50.34 -34.70
N ASP A 315 -48.49 -49.47 -33.71
CA ASP A 315 -48.89 -49.68 -32.30
C ASP A 315 -48.60 -50.99 -31.50
N PRO A 316 -48.60 -50.91 -30.14
CA PRO A 316 -47.77 -51.67 -29.17
C PRO A 316 -48.57 -52.88 -28.59
N PRO A 317 -48.36 -53.43 -27.36
CA PRO A 317 -47.31 -53.36 -26.32
C PRO A 317 -46.85 -54.77 -25.84
N GLY A 318 -45.82 -54.86 -24.99
CA GLY A 318 -45.42 -56.15 -24.42
C GLY A 318 -44.52 -56.00 -23.20
N GLY A 319 -45.04 -56.39 -22.04
CA GLY A 319 -44.45 -56.18 -20.71
C GLY A 319 -43.19 -57.01 -20.41
N PRO A 320 -42.69 -56.88 -19.16
CA PRO A 320 -41.40 -57.42 -18.73
C PRO A 320 -41.49 -58.90 -18.35
N PRO A 321 -40.34 -59.56 -18.17
CA PRO A 321 -40.17 -60.25 -16.89
C PRO A 321 -38.76 -60.13 -16.28
N ASP A 322 -38.78 -59.83 -14.99
CA ASP A 322 -37.98 -60.35 -13.87
C ASP A 322 -36.61 -61.01 -14.10
N SER A 323 -35.65 -60.43 -13.38
CA SER A 323 -34.59 -60.98 -12.51
C SER A 323 -34.13 -62.44 -12.67
N PRO A 324 -32.83 -62.66 -12.41
CA PRO A 324 -32.45 -63.21 -11.10
C PRO A 324 -31.56 -62.31 -10.25
#